data_AF-A0A2E0YXS4-F1
#
_entry.id   AF-A0A2E0YXS4-F1
#
_cell.length_a   1.000
_cell.length_b   1.000
_cell.length_c   1.000
_cell.angle_alpha   90.00
_cell.angle_beta   90.00
_cell.angle_gamma   90.00
#
_symmetry.space_group_name_H-M   'P 1'
#
loop_
_entity.id
_entity.type
_entity.pdbx_description
1 polymer ?
#
loop_
_entity_poly.entity_id
_entity_poly.type
_entity_poly.pdbx_seq_one_letter_code
_entity_poly.pdbx_strand_id
1 'polypeptide(L)'
;MAPFRAIRWARRPAPCCCARSPPGTDGLTHDEVCRDCLALAVPREHPCFAGHFPGDPLVPGALLLAWLQRLVQTSLPDCELRCVSSFKFLQPVRPGDTLSVEVERAVHDTVVSLQVRRGAALVARGRFALDAPRAVS
;
A
#
# COMPACT_ATOMS: atom_id res chain seq x y z
N MET A 1 -18.16 -4.97 -24.70
CA MET A 1 -17.16 -5.18 -23.64
C MET A 1 -16.80 -3.81 -23.09
N ALA A 2 -17.40 -3.38 -21.98
CA ALA A 2 -17.18 -2.03 -21.45
C ALA A 2 -15.74 -1.90 -20.93
N PRO A 3 -15.04 -0.77 -21.15
CA PRO A 3 -13.70 -0.58 -20.63
C PRO A 3 -13.74 -0.59 -19.10
N PHE A 4 -12.83 -1.35 -18.49
CA PHE A 4 -12.63 -1.36 -17.05
C PHE A 4 -12.44 0.07 -16.55
N ARG A 5 -13.38 0.57 -15.74
CA ARG A 5 -13.21 1.87 -15.10
C ARG A 5 -11.94 1.80 -14.26
N ALA A 6 -10.94 2.57 -14.68
CA ALA A 6 -9.65 2.67 -14.04
C ALA A 6 -9.83 2.88 -12.53
N ILE A 7 -9.12 2.08 -11.74
CA ILE A 7 -9.02 2.28 -10.30
C ILE A 7 -8.60 3.73 -10.10
N ARG A 8 -9.42 4.51 -9.38
CA ARG A 8 -9.12 5.90 -9.10
C ARG A 8 -8.20 5.96 -7.90
N TRP A 9 -6.93 6.18 -8.20
CA TRP A 9 -5.90 6.50 -7.23
C TRP A 9 -6.04 7.97 -6.87
N ALA A 10 -6.20 8.28 -5.59
CA ALA A 10 -6.00 9.63 -5.11
C ALA A 10 -4.82 9.59 -4.16
N ARG A 11 -3.72 10.25 -4.53
CA ARG A 11 -2.76 10.68 -3.52
C ARG A 11 -3.50 11.71 -2.69
N ARG A 12 -3.81 11.39 -1.44
CA ARG A 12 -3.95 12.48 -0.49
C ARG A 12 -2.53 12.98 -0.28
N PRO A 13 -2.22 14.26 -0.51
CA PRO A 13 -1.04 14.82 0.09
C PRO A 13 -1.31 14.77 1.60
N ALA A 14 -0.92 13.69 2.25
CA ALA A 14 -0.45 13.85 3.60
C ALA A 14 0.67 14.90 3.50
N PRO A 15 0.71 15.92 4.37
CA PRO A 15 1.95 16.67 4.50
C PRO A 15 3.00 15.60 4.77
N CYS A 16 3.92 15.44 3.82
CA CYS A 16 5.06 14.57 3.93
C CYS A 16 5.61 14.75 5.35
N CYS A 17 5.47 13.71 6.18
CA CYS A 17 5.74 13.81 7.61
C CYS A 17 7.23 14.07 7.90
N CYS A 18 8.07 14.13 6.85
CA CYS A 18 9.46 14.57 6.92
C CYS A 18 9.66 15.99 7.48
N ALA A 19 8.61 16.79 7.65
CA ALA A 19 8.77 18.17 8.15
C ALA A 19 8.95 18.33 9.68
N ARG A 20 8.73 17.32 10.54
CA ARG A 20 8.89 17.50 12.00
C ARG A 20 9.29 16.23 12.76
N SER A 21 10.61 16.00 12.85
CA SER A 21 11.20 15.53 14.11
C SER A 21 11.98 16.72 14.71
N PRO A 22 11.84 17.06 16.00
CA PRO A 22 12.79 17.97 16.64
C PRO A 22 14.19 17.32 16.58
N PRO A 23 15.29 18.10 16.54
CA PRO A 23 16.63 17.53 16.63
C PRO A 23 16.79 16.84 17.99
N GLY A 24 16.66 15.51 18.01
CA GLY A 24 17.05 14.67 19.13
C GLY A 24 18.57 14.61 19.17
N THR A 25 19.15 15.15 20.23
CA THR A 25 20.59 15.19 20.48
C THR A 25 21.06 13.88 21.10
N ASP A 26 21.26 12.85 20.29
CA ASP A 26 22.01 11.66 20.65
C ASP A 26 22.49 10.96 19.37
N GLY A 27 23.80 10.70 19.30
CA GLY A 27 24.52 10.20 18.12
C GLY A 27 24.22 8.75 17.73
N LEU A 28 22.94 8.42 17.56
CA LEU A 28 22.46 7.22 16.90
C LEU A 28 21.92 7.65 15.54
N THR A 29 22.33 6.97 14.48
CA THR A 29 21.87 7.22 13.11
C THR A 29 20.34 7.19 13.06
N HIS A 30 19.68 8.35 12.99
CA HIS A 30 18.28 8.43 12.62
C HIS A 30 18.19 7.93 11.18
N ASP A 31 17.82 6.66 10.98
CA ASP A 31 17.42 6.23 9.66
C ASP A 31 16.14 6.98 9.33
N GLU A 32 16.23 7.96 8.44
CA GLU A 32 15.12 8.80 8.08
C GLU A 32 14.00 7.91 7.52
N VAL A 33 12.83 7.93 8.18
CA VAL A 33 11.70 7.11 7.76
C VAL A 33 10.76 7.93 6.89
N CYS A 34 10.64 7.55 5.62
CA CYS A 34 9.65 8.08 4.71
C CYS A 34 8.30 7.40 4.96
N ARG A 35 7.25 8.22 5.11
CA ARG A 35 5.88 7.74 5.32
C ARG A 35 4.92 8.42 4.34
N ASP A 36 4.27 7.62 3.50
CA ASP A 36 3.29 8.05 2.50
C ASP A 36 1.90 7.50 2.83
N CYS A 37 0.86 8.28 2.55
CA CYS A 37 -0.54 7.86 2.74
C CYS A 37 -1.30 7.96 1.41
N LEU A 38 -1.79 6.83 0.94
CA LEU A 38 -2.45 6.68 -0.36
C LEU A 38 -3.91 6.24 -0.15
N ALA A 39 -4.80 6.58 -1.08
CA ALA A 39 -6.18 6.10 -1.07
C ALA A 39 -6.44 5.12 -2.22
N LEU A 40 -7.07 3.99 -1.88
CA LEU A 40 -7.56 2.98 -2.82
C LEU A 40 -9.09 2.91 -2.75
N ALA A 41 -9.75 3.35 -3.82
CA ALA A 41 -11.18 3.15 -4.00
C ALA A 41 -11.44 1.77 -4.63
N VAL A 42 -12.04 0.86 -3.87
CA VAL A 42 -12.39 -0.48 -4.37
C VAL A 42 -13.56 -0.32 -5.35
N PRO A 43 -13.44 -0.78 -6.60
CA PRO A 43 -14.54 -0.68 -7.56
C PRO A 43 -15.75 -1.47 -7.04
N ARG A 44 -16.96 -1.00 -7.35
CA ARG A 44 -18.20 -1.72 -7.02
C ARG A 44 -18.39 -2.97 -7.89
N GLU A 45 -17.75 -2.98 -9.06
CA GLU A 45 -17.89 -4.01 -10.08
C GLU A 45 -16.49 -4.49 -10.50
N HIS A 46 -16.30 -5.80 -10.53
CA HIS A 46 -15.10 -6.45 -11.05
C HIS A 46 -15.48 -7.87 -11.48
N PRO A 47 -14.97 -8.40 -12.62
CA PRO A 47 -15.30 -9.76 -13.04
C PRO A 47 -15.00 -10.82 -11.98
N CYS A 48 -13.93 -10.65 -11.20
CA CYS A 48 -13.61 -11.56 -10.09
C CYS A 48 -14.58 -11.52 -8.90
N PHE A 49 -15.50 -10.55 -8.82
CA PHE A 49 -16.56 -10.56 -7.80
C PHE A 49 -17.71 -11.50 -8.19
N ALA A 50 -17.90 -11.74 -9.49
CA ALA A 50 -18.89 -12.70 -9.97
C ALA A 50 -18.46 -14.11 -9.55
N GLY A 51 -19.17 -14.68 -8.57
CA GLY A 51 -18.86 -15.99 -8.00
C GLY A 51 -18.00 -15.96 -6.72
N HIS A 52 -17.67 -14.79 -6.17
CA HIS A 52 -16.81 -14.68 -4.98
C HIS A 52 -17.35 -13.69 -3.92
N PHE A 53 -18.44 -13.97 -3.20
CA PHE A 53 -19.31 -15.16 -3.18
C PHE A 53 -20.69 -14.77 -3.72
N PRO A 54 -21.48 -15.71 -4.29
CA PRO A 54 -22.83 -15.41 -4.74
C PRO A 54 -23.66 -14.77 -3.61
N GLY A 55 -24.16 -13.54 -3.81
CA GLY A 55 -24.95 -12.79 -2.83
C GLY A 55 -24.15 -11.96 -1.81
N ASP A 56 -22.89 -12.27 -1.54
CA ASP A 56 -22.00 -11.47 -0.66
C ASP A 56 -20.58 -11.37 -1.27
N PRO A 57 -20.38 -10.44 -2.23
CA PRO A 57 -19.09 -10.29 -2.89
C PRO A 57 -18.04 -9.72 -1.95
N LEU A 58 -16.87 -10.35 -1.91
CA LEU A 58 -15.68 -9.82 -1.24
C LEU A 58 -14.49 -9.81 -2.18
N VAL A 59 -13.54 -8.93 -1.91
CA VAL A 59 -12.33 -8.80 -2.70
C VAL A 59 -11.41 -9.99 -2.39
N PRO A 60 -11.02 -10.81 -3.39
CA PRO A 60 -10.04 -11.87 -3.17
C PRO A 60 -8.70 -11.31 -2.70
N GLY A 61 -8.03 -12.00 -1.77
CA GLY A 61 -6.76 -11.54 -1.21
C GLY A 61 -5.68 -11.29 -2.27
N ALA A 62 -5.58 -12.15 -3.28
CA ALA A 62 -4.64 -11.98 -4.39
C ALA A 62 -4.93 -10.73 -5.24
N LEU A 63 -6.21 -10.40 -5.44
CA LEU A 63 -6.63 -9.22 -6.19
C LEU A 63 -6.30 -7.94 -5.40
N LEU A 64 -6.60 -7.93 -4.10
CA LEU A 64 -6.24 -6.83 -3.20
C LEU A 64 -4.72 -6.63 -3.17
N LEU A 65 -3.94 -7.71 -3.08
CA LEU A 65 -2.49 -7.66 -3.09
C LEU A 65 -1.94 -7.06 -4.39
N ALA A 66 -2.49 -7.44 -5.55
CA ALA A 66 -2.09 -6.90 -6.85
C ALA A 66 -2.36 -5.38 -6.95
N TRP A 67 -3.47 -4.90 -6.39
CA TRP A 67 -3.77 -3.47 -6.34
C TRP A 67 -2.82 -2.71 -5.41
N LEU A 68 -2.53 -3.28 -4.24
CA LEU A 68 -1.60 -2.68 -3.27
C LEU A 68 -0.17 -2.63 -3.81
N GLN A 69 0.30 -3.68 -4.49
CA GLN A 69 1.61 -3.70 -5.14
C GLN A 69 1.74 -2.55 -6.16
N ARG A 70 0.76 -2.40 -7.05
CA ARG A 70 0.73 -1.30 -8.02
C ARG A 70 0.70 0.07 -7.33
N LEU A 71 -0.09 0.20 -6.27
CA LEU A 71 -0.21 1.45 -5.54
C LEU A 71 1.12 1.83 -4.85
N VAL A 72 1.79 0.88 -4.19
CA VAL A 72 3.10 1.13 -3.55
C VAL A 72 4.19 1.44 -4.57
N GLN A 73 4.16 0.79 -5.74
CA GLN A 73 5.07 1.11 -6.84
C GLN A 73 4.92 2.57 -7.28
N THR A 74 3.72 3.16 -7.18
CA THR A 74 3.57 4.60 -7.46
C THR A 74 4.19 5.49 -6.38
N SER A 75 4.18 5.11 -5.09
CA SER A 75 4.83 5.89 -4.03
C SER A 75 6.36 5.77 -4.04
N LEU A 76 6.90 4.67 -4.57
CA LEU A 76 8.33 4.40 -4.63
C LEU A 76 8.79 4.26 -6.10
N PRO A 77 8.77 5.34 -6.90
CA PRO A 77 9.08 5.26 -8.33
C PRO A 77 10.51 4.80 -8.62
N ASP A 78 11.45 5.05 -7.70
CA ASP A 78 12.87 4.71 -7.85
C ASP A 78 13.26 3.34 -7.26
N CYS A 79 12.28 2.55 -6.82
CA CYS A 79 12.51 1.22 -6.23
C CYS A 79 11.69 0.16 -6.95
N GLU A 80 12.25 -1.03 -7.12
CA GLU A 80 11.50 -2.19 -7.65
C GLU A 80 11.07 -3.11 -6.52
N LEU A 81 9.77 -3.48 -6.50
CA LEU A 81 9.24 -4.48 -5.57
C LEU A 81 9.66 -5.89 -6.04
N ARG A 82 10.53 -6.56 -5.29
CA ARG A 82 11.02 -7.92 -5.60
C ARG A 82 9.99 -8.99 -5.25
N CYS A 83 9.55 -9.01 -3.99
CA CYS A 83 8.64 -10.06 -3.50
C CYS A 83 7.84 -9.61 -2.29
N VAL A 84 6.79 -10.36 -1.98
CA VAL A 84 5.99 -10.20 -0.76
C VAL A 84 6.72 -10.92 0.37
N SER A 85 7.32 -10.19 1.30
CA SER A 85 8.01 -10.79 2.45
C SER A 85 7.03 -11.35 3.48
N SER A 86 5.93 -10.64 3.70
CA SER A 86 4.83 -11.12 4.55
C SER A 86 3.55 -10.36 4.21
N PHE A 87 2.40 -11.03 4.30
CA PHE A 87 1.11 -10.38 4.13
C PHE A 87 0.04 -11.04 4.98
N LYS A 88 -0.79 -10.23 5.64
CA LYS A 88 -1.89 -10.70 6.48
C LYS A 88 -3.16 -9.92 6.15
N PHE A 89 -4.21 -10.65 5.79
CA PHE A 89 -5.57 -10.14 5.65
C PHE A 89 -6.29 -10.35 6.97
N LEU A 90 -6.68 -9.25 7.63
CA LEU A 90 -7.26 -9.28 8.97
C LEU A 90 -8.79 -9.14 8.94
N GLN A 91 -9.31 -8.44 7.93
CA GLN A 91 -10.74 -8.27 7.73
C GLN A 91 -11.10 -8.32 6.25
N PRO A 92 -12.33 -8.76 5.90
CA PRO A 92 -12.79 -8.75 4.52
C PRO A 92 -12.93 -7.31 4.00
N VAL A 93 -12.53 -7.14 2.74
CA VAL A 93 -12.73 -5.93 1.95
C VAL A 93 -13.87 -6.19 0.98
N ARG A 94 -14.79 -5.24 0.85
CA ARG A 94 -15.98 -5.34 0.00
C ARG A 94 -15.93 -4.36 -1.18
N PRO A 95 -16.66 -4.65 -2.27
CA PRO A 95 -16.86 -3.69 -3.35
C PRO A 95 -17.40 -2.36 -2.84
N GLY A 96 -16.79 -1.25 -3.27
CA GLY A 96 -17.15 0.10 -2.82
C GLY A 96 -16.47 0.57 -1.53
N ASP A 97 -15.69 -0.28 -0.86
CA ASP A 97 -14.85 0.16 0.27
C ASP A 97 -13.84 1.23 -0.18
N THR A 98 -13.58 2.20 0.69
CA THR A 98 -12.47 3.14 0.53
C THR A 98 -11.39 2.80 1.54
N LEU A 99 -10.20 2.47 1.04
CA LEU A 99 -9.07 2.07 1.87
C LEU A 99 -8.02 3.17 1.94
N SER A 100 -7.48 3.42 3.13
CA SER A 100 -6.26 4.19 3.32
C SER A 100 -5.08 3.23 3.44
N VAL A 101 -4.02 3.50 2.68
CA VAL A 101 -2.81 2.69 2.60
C VAL A 101 -1.65 3.54 3.08
N GLU A 102 -1.13 3.21 4.26
CA GLU A 102 0.07 3.81 4.81
C GLU A 102 1.27 2.97 4.37
N VAL A 103 2.25 3.64 3.77
CA VAL A 103 3.50 3.06 3.26
C VAL A 103 4.62 3.65 4.09
N GLU A 104 5.42 2.80 4.72
CA GLU A 104 6.53 3.20 5.57
C GLU A 104 7.81 2.50 5.13
N ARG A 105 8.88 3.27 4.95
CA ARG A 105 10.21 2.76 4.60
C ARG A 105 11.29 3.66 5.20
N ALA A 106 12.33 3.05 5.74
CA ALA A 106 13.57 3.74 6.10
C ALA A 106 14.45 3.98 4.84
N VAL A 107 15.18 5.09 4.75
CA VAL A 107 15.89 5.49 3.51
C VAL A 107 16.79 4.38 2.97
N HIS A 108 17.47 3.64 3.85
CA HIS A 108 18.41 2.57 3.46
C HIS A 108 17.81 1.15 3.52
N ASP A 109 16.54 1.03 3.90
CA ASP A 109 15.89 -0.27 4.02
C ASP A 109 15.51 -0.85 2.66
N THR A 110 15.76 -2.15 2.51
CA THR A 110 15.29 -2.98 1.39
C THR A 110 13.91 -3.57 1.67
N VAL A 111 13.20 -3.08 2.68
CA VAL A 111 11.85 -3.54 3.03
C VAL A 111 10.94 -2.34 3.20
N VAL A 112 9.78 -2.39 2.57
CA VAL A 112 8.70 -1.42 2.76
C VAL A 112 7.55 -2.09 3.51
N SER A 113 7.05 -1.41 4.55
CA SER A 113 5.91 -1.85 5.35
C SER A 113 4.62 -1.17 4.89
N LEU A 114 3.52 -1.92 4.89
CA LEU A 114 2.20 -1.45 4.52
C LEU A 114 1.19 -1.69 5.64
N GLN A 115 0.38 -0.68 5.94
CA GLN A 115 -0.85 -0.82 6.72
C GLN A 115 -2.05 -0.35 5.90
N VAL A 116 -3.08 -1.17 5.82
CA VAL A 116 -4.29 -0.90 5.04
C VAL A 116 -5.47 -0.83 5.98
N ARG A 117 -6.18 0.29 5.96
CA ARG A 117 -7.34 0.54 6.83
C ARG A 117 -8.58 0.89 6.03
N ARG A 118 -9.74 0.49 6.56
CA ARG A 118 -11.06 1.00 6.18
C ARG A 118 -11.59 1.80 7.36
N GLY A 119 -11.56 3.14 7.26
CA GLY A 119 -11.77 4.00 8.42
C GLY A 119 -10.77 3.67 9.53
N ALA A 120 -11.24 3.37 10.74
CA ALA A 120 -10.39 2.98 11.86
C ALA A 120 -9.94 1.51 11.83
N ALA A 121 -10.58 0.66 11.03
CA ALA A 121 -10.34 -0.79 11.08
C ALA A 121 -9.15 -1.19 10.22
N LEU A 122 -8.18 -1.93 10.79
CA LEU A 122 -7.05 -2.49 10.06
C LEU A 122 -7.52 -3.73 9.28
N VAL A 123 -7.55 -3.62 7.96
CA VAL A 123 -8.06 -4.70 7.08
C VAL A 123 -6.96 -5.59 6.54
N ALA A 124 -5.76 -5.05 6.32
CA ALA A 124 -4.60 -5.81 5.92
C ALA A 124 -3.31 -5.12 6.36
N ARG A 125 -2.23 -5.90 6.47
CA ARG A 125 -0.87 -5.40 6.65
C ARG A 125 0.11 -6.30 5.93
N GLY A 126 1.22 -5.73 5.48
CA GLY A 126 2.23 -6.52 4.78
C GLY A 126 3.57 -5.82 4.70
N ARG A 127 4.52 -6.54 4.11
CA ARG A 127 5.86 -6.07 3.79
C ARG A 127 6.24 -6.55 2.40
N PHE A 128 6.82 -5.68 1.60
CA PHE A 128 7.50 -6.06 0.36
C PHE A 128 9.00 -5.88 0.53
N ALA A 129 9.75 -6.83 -0.01
CA ALA A 129 11.18 -6.64 -0.25
C ALA A 129 11.36 -5.82 -1.51
N LEU A 130 12.30 -4.89 -1.47
CA LEU A 130 12.77 -4.10 -2.58
C LEU A 130 14.02 -4.76 -3.14
N ASP A 131 14.26 -4.59 -4.43
CA ASP A 131 15.60 -4.80 -4.95
C ASP A 131 16.58 -3.82 -4.30
N ALA A 132 17.83 -4.28 -4.13
CA ALA A 132 18.88 -3.39 -3.67
C ALA A 132 18.94 -2.17 -4.62
N PRO A 133 19.14 -0.95 -4.08
CA PRO A 133 19.25 0.23 -4.91
C PRO A 133 20.30 -0.02 -5.98
N ARG A 134 19.92 0.17 -7.24
CA ARG A 134 20.82 -0.06 -8.38
C ARG A 134 22.00 0.89 -8.19
N ALA A 135 23.19 0.35 -7.91
CA ALA A 135 24.40 1.16 -7.85
C ALA A 135 24.58 1.78 -9.24
N VAL A 136 24.36 3.09 -9.34
CA VAL A 136 24.63 3.83 -10.57
C VAL A 136 26.15 3.76 -10.76
N SER A 137 26.59 3.03 -11.79
CA SER A 137 27.98 3.02 -12.25
C SER A 137 28.23 4.19 -13.20
#